data_AF-A0A0K0DFR2-F1
#
_entry.id   AF-A0A0K0DFR2-F1
#
_cell.length_a   1.000
_cell.length_b   1.000
_cell.length_c   1.000
_cell.angle_alpha   90.00
_cell.angle_beta   90.00
_cell.angle_gamma   90.00
#
_symmetry.space_group_name_H-M   'P 1'
#
loop_
_entity.id
_entity.type
_entity.pdbx_description
1 polymer ?
#
loop_
_entity_poly.entity_id
_entity_poly.type
_entity_poly.pdbx_seq_one_letter_code
_entity_poly.pdbx_strand_id
1 'polypeptide(L)'
;MGSKASSPVEKSSEKKESGKEDDEEGKKREEDVSQKRASSKSRPDRTITVPKKNEKDATEELPRKERESGRLTARSQTKKSEPYTSYPFVSEEDEIECFESSRKDVEVYARSLGRLLFKDTIKLLYKDQDEDRREWLKDILNFRFPTRTVAETKSKMSYAISAINKNALLNR
;
A
#
# COMPACT_ATOMS: atom_id res chain seq x y z
N MET A 1 -64.96 -0.81 52.97
CA MET A 1 -63.63 -1.25 52.49
C MET A 1 -63.22 -0.28 51.39
N GLY A 2 -62.19 0.53 51.44
CA GLY A 2 -61.15 0.81 52.42
C GLY A 2 -60.25 1.88 51.77
N SER A 3 -59.88 2.89 52.56
CA SER A 3 -58.68 3.75 52.47
C SER A 3 -58.42 4.56 51.18
N LYS A 4 -58.38 5.91 51.23
CA LYS A 4 -57.26 6.78 51.74
C LYS A 4 -55.93 6.47 51.01
N ALA A 5 -55.11 7.40 50.52
CA ALA A 5 -54.82 8.80 50.82
C ALA A 5 -53.88 9.32 49.68
N SER A 6 -53.98 10.59 49.24
CA SER A 6 -53.08 11.72 49.61
C SER A 6 -51.69 11.63 48.95
N SER A 7 -51.42 12.46 47.92
CA SER A 7 -50.69 13.75 47.99
C SER A 7 -49.16 13.58 47.79
N PRO A 8 -48.33 14.63 47.62
CA PRO A 8 -48.42 15.84 46.78
C PRO A 8 -47.05 16.24 46.13
N VAL A 9 -47.02 17.35 45.35
CA VAL A 9 -46.01 18.45 45.28
C VAL A 9 -44.50 18.09 45.26
N GLU A 10 -43.65 18.58 44.35
CA GLU A 10 -43.10 19.93 44.39
C GLU A 10 -42.38 20.35 43.10
N LYS A 11 -42.47 21.65 42.88
CA LYS A 11 -41.74 22.50 41.96
C LYS A 11 -40.63 23.18 42.78
N SER A 12 -39.40 23.20 42.27
CA SER A 12 -38.32 24.12 42.67
C SER A 12 -37.26 24.06 41.56
N SER A 13 -37.02 25.14 40.81
CA SER A 13 -36.14 26.29 41.14
C SER A 13 -34.67 25.83 41.27
N GLU A 14 -33.62 26.56 40.92
CA GLU A 14 -33.36 27.80 40.20
C GLU A 14 -31.80 27.89 40.15
N LYS A 15 -31.25 28.49 39.08
CA LYS A 15 -29.95 29.20 38.99
C LYS A 15 -28.57 28.54 39.07
N LYS A 16 -27.72 29.24 38.30
CA LYS A 16 -26.29 29.62 38.46
C LYS A 16 -25.28 28.70 37.77
N GLU A 17 -24.64 29.10 36.66
CA GLU A 17 -23.75 30.26 36.38
C GLU A 17 -22.32 30.06 36.93
N SER A 18 -21.33 30.50 36.12
CA SER A 18 -19.85 30.47 36.27
C SER A 18 -19.17 29.15 35.87
N GLY A 19 -18.12 29.09 35.04
CA GLY A 19 -17.20 30.12 34.55
C GLY A 19 -15.77 29.84 35.02
N LYS A 20 -14.90 29.31 34.14
CA LYS A 20 -13.41 29.36 34.10
C LYS A 20 -12.93 28.35 33.04
N GLU A 21 -12.25 28.67 31.93
CA GLU A 21 -11.00 29.42 31.67
C GLU A 21 -9.76 28.90 32.41
N ASP A 22 -8.63 28.92 31.67
CA ASP A 22 -7.26 28.43 31.92
C ASP A 22 -7.05 26.93 31.54
N ASP A 23 -6.05 26.50 30.78
CA ASP A 23 -4.72 27.08 30.52
C ASP A 23 -4.09 26.49 29.24
N GLU A 24 -3.15 27.25 28.70
CA GLU A 24 -2.45 27.12 27.44
C GLU A 24 -1.23 26.15 27.50
N GLU A 25 -0.66 25.91 26.32
CA GLU A 25 0.77 25.73 26.06
C GLU A 25 1.49 24.38 26.35
N GLY A 26 1.82 23.73 25.23
CA GLY A 26 3.23 23.63 24.82
C GLY A 26 4.12 22.65 25.57
N LYS A 27 4.36 21.48 24.95
CA LYS A 27 5.69 20.85 25.09
C LYS A 27 6.16 20.20 23.79
N LYS A 28 7.03 20.95 23.12
CA LYS A 28 7.99 20.50 22.11
C LYS A 28 8.77 19.29 22.64
N ARG A 29 8.91 18.26 21.82
CA ARG A 29 10.03 17.33 21.90
C ARG A 29 10.75 17.32 20.56
N GLU A 30 11.86 18.03 20.56
CA GLU A 30 12.97 17.85 19.65
C GLU A 30 13.69 16.54 20.04
N GLU A 31 13.94 15.67 19.07
CA GLU A 31 15.09 14.77 19.12
C GLU A 31 15.80 14.82 17.77
N ASP A 32 16.90 15.57 17.78
CA ASP A 32 17.99 15.55 16.81
C ASP A 32 18.81 14.27 17.03
N VAL A 33 18.93 13.44 16.00
CA VAL A 33 20.07 12.53 15.86
C VAL A 33 20.64 12.71 14.46
N SER A 34 21.53 13.70 14.35
CA SER A 34 22.63 13.69 13.40
C SER A 34 23.55 12.49 13.62
N GLN A 35 23.67 11.58 12.64
CA GLN A 35 24.94 10.89 12.39
C GLN A 35 25.25 10.79 10.90
N LYS A 36 26.07 11.75 10.46
CA LYS A 36 26.99 11.68 9.33
C LYS A 36 27.73 10.34 9.30
N ARG A 37 27.72 9.66 8.15
CA ARG A 37 28.89 8.89 7.69
C ARG A 37 29.12 9.11 6.20
N ALA A 38 30.10 9.95 5.93
CA ALA A 38 30.83 9.97 4.68
C ALA A 38 31.84 8.81 4.68
N SER A 39 31.86 8.03 3.59
CA SER A 39 33.06 7.38 3.04
C SER A 39 32.72 6.90 1.63
N SER A 40 33.04 7.62 0.55
CA SER A 40 34.35 7.62 -0.12
C SER A 40 35.04 6.25 -0.19
N LYS A 41 34.82 5.52 -1.30
CA LYS A 41 35.83 4.66 -1.95
C LYS A 41 35.35 4.39 -3.39
N SER A 42 35.76 5.22 -4.34
CA SER A 42 36.91 4.95 -5.23
C SER A 42 36.65 3.77 -6.18
N ARG A 43 36.20 4.13 -7.39
CA ARG A 43 36.41 3.34 -8.62
C ARG A 43 37.91 3.08 -8.81
N PRO A 44 38.33 1.88 -9.22
CA PRO A 44 39.53 1.72 -10.01
C PRO A 44 39.14 1.68 -11.50
N ASP A 45 39.43 2.79 -12.15
CA ASP A 45 39.67 2.93 -13.58
C ASP A 45 40.65 1.85 -14.03
N ARG A 46 40.21 0.95 -14.92
CA ARG A 46 41.09 -0.04 -15.54
C ARG A 46 41.44 0.45 -16.94
N THR A 47 42.36 1.40 -16.96
CA THR A 47 43.15 1.80 -18.12
C THR A 47 44.02 0.61 -18.54
N ILE A 48 43.76 0.07 -19.74
CA ILE A 48 44.68 -0.84 -20.43
C ILE A 48 45.35 -0.03 -21.53
N THR A 49 46.64 0.20 -21.33
CA THR A 49 47.60 0.77 -22.26
C THR A 49 48.12 -0.33 -23.21
N VAL A 50 48.14 -0.01 -24.51
CA VAL A 50 49.22 -0.31 -25.52
C VAL A 50 49.24 -1.76 -26.10
N PRO A 51 49.64 -2.03 -27.37
CA PRO A 51 50.37 -1.18 -28.34
C PRO A 51 49.80 -1.04 -29.76
N LYS A 52 50.30 0.01 -30.41
CA LYS A 52 50.33 0.28 -31.85
C LYS A 52 51.60 -0.34 -32.45
N LYS A 53 51.51 -1.14 -33.53
CA LYS A 53 52.60 -1.36 -34.49
C LYS A 53 52.10 -1.93 -35.84
N ASN A 54 52.36 -1.13 -36.88
CA ASN A 54 52.73 -1.43 -38.28
C ASN A 54 51.82 -2.24 -39.22
N GLU A 55 51.22 -1.50 -40.17
CA GLU A 55 51.38 -1.61 -41.64
C GLU A 55 52.07 -2.87 -42.23
N LYS A 56 51.32 -3.70 -42.99
CA LYS A 56 51.34 -3.82 -44.47
C LYS A 56 50.71 -5.13 -45.00
N ASP A 57 49.95 -4.95 -46.07
CA ASP A 57 49.71 -5.84 -47.22
C ASP A 57 48.69 -7.01 -47.21
N ALA A 58 47.90 -7.00 -48.30
CA ALA A 58 47.22 -8.08 -49.00
C ALA A 58 46.02 -8.84 -48.36
N THR A 59 44.83 -8.46 -48.84
CA THR A 59 43.86 -9.34 -49.52
C THR A 59 43.55 -10.71 -48.90
N GLU A 60 42.43 -10.79 -48.17
CA GLU A 60 41.45 -11.87 -48.37
C GLU A 60 40.08 -11.50 -47.77
N GLU A 61 39.05 -11.65 -48.60
CA GLU A 61 37.65 -11.37 -48.30
C GLU A 61 37.10 -12.44 -47.35
N LEU A 62 36.71 -12.05 -46.13
CA LEU A 62 35.99 -12.92 -45.18
C LEU A 62 34.62 -12.30 -44.86
N PRO A 63 33.53 -13.09 -44.89
CA PRO A 63 32.18 -12.56 -44.75
C PRO A 63 31.98 -12.00 -43.34
N ARG A 64 31.65 -10.71 -43.26
CA ARG A 64 31.25 -10.04 -42.02
C ARG A 64 29.99 -10.73 -41.50
N LYS A 65 30.12 -11.49 -40.42
CA LYS A 65 28.98 -11.92 -39.61
C LYS A 65 28.33 -10.67 -39.02
N GLU A 66 27.24 -10.23 -39.63
CA GLU A 66 26.35 -9.23 -39.05
C GLU A 66 25.92 -9.70 -37.65
N ARG A 67 26.20 -8.87 -36.64
CA ARG A 67 25.52 -8.96 -35.36
C ARG A 67 24.11 -8.44 -35.57
N GLU A 68 23.16 -9.32 -35.83
CA GLU A 68 21.74 -8.99 -35.69
C GLU A 68 21.44 -8.77 -34.20
N SER A 69 21.58 -7.51 -33.77
CA SER A 69 20.97 -7.02 -32.55
C SER A 69 19.48 -6.82 -32.77
N GLY A 70 18.69 -7.60 -32.04
CA GLY A 70 17.55 -7.09 -31.30
C GLY A 70 16.38 -6.53 -32.09
N ARG A 71 15.38 -7.39 -32.31
CA ARG A 71 13.99 -6.94 -32.28
C ARG A 71 13.08 -8.02 -31.71
N LEU A 72 13.04 -8.09 -30.39
CA LEU A 72 11.91 -8.67 -29.67
C LEU A 72 10.68 -7.83 -30.05
N THR A 73 9.96 -8.23 -31.10
CA THR A 73 8.66 -7.63 -31.41
C THR A 73 7.67 -8.13 -30.37
N ALA A 74 7.53 -7.30 -29.34
CA ALA A 74 6.35 -7.08 -28.51
C ALA A 74 5.24 -8.11 -28.67
N ARG A 75 5.20 -9.06 -27.74
CA ARG A 75 3.96 -9.75 -27.35
C ARG A 75 3.03 -8.71 -26.71
N SER A 76 2.39 -7.90 -27.54
CA SER A 76 1.28 -7.04 -27.14
C SER A 76 0.06 -7.92 -26.89
N GLN A 77 0.04 -8.59 -25.74
CA GLN A 77 -1.23 -9.01 -25.17
C GLN A 77 -1.93 -7.75 -24.67
N THR A 78 -2.60 -7.05 -25.58
CA THR A 78 -3.72 -6.18 -25.21
C THR A 78 -4.81 -7.11 -24.70
N LYS A 79 -4.70 -7.52 -23.43
CA LYS A 79 -5.83 -8.06 -22.69
C LYS A 79 -6.93 -7.02 -22.83
N LYS A 80 -8.04 -7.40 -23.48
CA LYS A 80 -9.27 -6.63 -23.47
C LYS A 80 -9.47 -6.17 -22.03
N SER A 81 -9.65 -4.87 -21.83
CA SER A 81 -10.07 -4.33 -20.54
C SER A 81 -11.45 -4.94 -20.25
N GLU A 82 -11.45 -6.09 -19.58
CA GLU A 82 -12.63 -6.57 -18.87
C GLU A 82 -13.19 -5.44 -18.02
N PRO A 83 -14.51 -5.39 -17.83
CA PRO A 83 -15.16 -4.34 -17.06
C PRO A 83 -14.39 -4.18 -15.74
N TYR A 84 -13.94 -2.93 -15.53
CA TYR A 84 -13.05 -2.48 -14.47
C TYR A 84 -13.46 -3.16 -13.14
N THR A 85 -12.65 -4.13 -12.72
CA THR A 85 -12.90 -5.10 -11.63
C THR A 85 -14.25 -5.81 -11.73
N SER A 86 -14.29 -6.94 -12.43
CA SER A 86 -15.29 -7.96 -12.11
C SER A 86 -15.18 -8.28 -10.61
N TYR A 87 -16.30 -8.57 -9.97
CA TYR A 87 -16.41 -8.87 -8.53
C TYR A 87 -16.57 -10.39 -8.31
N PRO A 88 -15.56 -11.23 -8.66
CA PRO A 88 -15.71 -12.70 -8.61
C PRO A 88 -15.61 -13.27 -7.19
N PHE A 89 -14.99 -12.55 -6.25
CA PHE A 89 -14.68 -13.07 -4.91
C PHE A 89 -15.49 -12.43 -3.78
N VAL A 90 -15.99 -11.22 -3.99
CA VAL A 90 -16.75 -10.41 -3.03
C VAL A 90 -17.79 -9.66 -3.86
N SER A 91 -19.00 -9.45 -3.32
CA SER A 91 -20.02 -8.64 -3.98
C SER A 91 -19.59 -7.18 -4.08
N GLU A 92 -20.20 -6.44 -5.02
CA GLU A 92 -19.91 -5.01 -5.18
C GLU A 92 -20.32 -4.22 -3.92
N GLU A 93 -21.46 -4.57 -3.32
CA GLU A 93 -21.99 -3.90 -2.14
C GLU A 93 -21.04 -4.03 -0.93
N ASP A 94 -20.49 -5.23 -0.70
CA ASP A 94 -19.58 -5.50 0.42
C ASP A 94 -18.25 -4.74 0.24
N GLU A 95 -17.75 -4.63 -0.99
CA GLU A 95 -16.55 -3.87 -1.30
C GLU A 95 -16.77 -2.36 -1.10
N ILE A 96 -17.92 -1.84 -1.53
CA ILE A 96 -18.30 -0.43 -1.34
C ILE A 96 -18.41 -0.12 0.14
N GLU A 97 -19.08 -0.96 0.94
CA GLU A 97 -19.20 -0.77 2.39
C GLU A 97 -17.81 -0.71 3.06
N CYS A 98 -16.88 -1.59 2.65
CA CYS A 98 -15.50 -1.56 3.10
C CYS A 98 -14.81 -0.24 2.72
N PHE A 99 -15.02 0.24 1.50
CA PHE A 99 -14.43 1.49 1.03
C PHE A 99 -14.96 2.71 1.79
N GLU A 100 -16.27 2.82 1.97
CA GLU A 100 -16.90 3.92 2.70
C GLU A 100 -16.48 3.94 4.16
N SER A 101 -16.47 2.77 4.82
CA SER A 101 -16.04 2.61 6.20
C SER A 101 -14.58 2.98 6.42
N SER A 102 -13.73 2.78 5.40
CA SER A 102 -12.29 3.09 5.48
C SER A 102 -11.97 4.58 5.46
N ARG A 103 -12.92 5.44 5.09
CA ARG A 103 -12.69 6.89 4.90
C ARG A 103 -11.48 7.21 4.01
N LYS A 104 -11.26 6.40 2.96
CA LYS A 104 -10.13 6.50 2.02
C LYS A 104 -8.76 6.22 2.64
N ASP A 105 -8.70 5.49 3.75
CA ASP A 105 -7.46 4.93 4.27
C ASP A 105 -7.20 3.55 3.66
N VAL A 106 -6.04 3.41 3.00
CA VAL A 106 -5.61 2.18 2.34
C VAL A 106 -5.47 1.03 3.34
N GLU A 107 -4.88 1.27 4.52
CA GLU A 107 -4.65 0.21 5.50
C GLU A 107 -5.96 -0.34 6.04
N VAL A 108 -6.89 0.56 6.39
CA VAL A 108 -8.19 0.20 6.93
C VAL A 108 -9.00 -0.55 5.89
N TYR A 109 -9.04 -0.05 4.66
CA TYR A 109 -9.72 -0.69 3.53
C TYR A 109 -9.16 -2.07 3.22
N ALA A 110 -7.84 -2.19 3.06
CA ALA A 110 -7.19 -3.46 2.76
C ALA A 110 -7.43 -4.48 3.88
N ARG A 111 -7.43 -4.03 5.14
CA ARG A 111 -7.68 -4.88 6.29
C ARG A 111 -9.12 -5.36 6.37
N SER A 112 -10.12 -4.50 6.15
CA SER A 112 -11.53 -4.91 6.17
C SER A 112 -11.85 -5.84 5.01
N LEU A 113 -11.45 -5.46 3.79
CA LEU A 113 -11.65 -6.28 2.60
C LEU A 113 -10.90 -7.62 2.69
N GLY A 114 -9.70 -7.62 3.27
CA GLY A 114 -8.95 -8.86 3.53
C GLY A 114 -9.66 -9.82 4.50
N ARG A 115 -10.52 -9.34 5.41
CA ARG A 115 -11.33 -10.23 6.28
C ARG A 115 -12.44 -10.92 5.51
N LEU A 116 -13.03 -10.24 4.53
CA LEU A 116 -14.05 -10.81 3.65
C LEU A 116 -13.42 -11.79 2.66
N LEU A 117 -12.37 -11.36 1.97
CA LEU A 117 -11.66 -12.16 0.97
C LEU A 117 -11.03 -13.41 1.53
N PHE A 118 -10.47 -13.37 2.73
CA PHE A 118 -9.73 -14.48 3.32
C PHE A 118 -10.43 -15.05 4.54
N LYS A 119 -11.77 -15.00 4.58
CA LYS A 119 -12.56 -15.43 5.75
C LYS A 119 -12.18 -16.82 6.25
N ASP A 120 -12.03 -17.78 5.35
CA ASP A 120 -11.72 -19.18 5.68
C ASP A 120 -10.24 -19.38 6.05
N THR A 121 -9.37 -18.54 5.51
CA THR A 121 -7.91 -18.62 5.64
C THR A 121 -7.33 -17.46 6.45
N ILE A 122 -8.14 -16.80 7.28
CA ILE A 122 -7.80 -15.51 7.92
C ILE A 122 -6.58 -15.60 8.85
N LYS A 123 -6.26 -16.81 9.33
CA LYS A 123 -5.11 -17.11 10.20
C LYS A 123 -3.77 -17.18 9.45
N LEU A 124 -3.81 -17.30 8.13
CA LEU A 124 -2.63 -17.35 7.27
C LEU A 124 -2.15 -15.94 6.91
N LEU A 125 -0.84 -15.80 6.70
CA LEU A 125 -0.28 -14.54 6.20
C LEU A 125 -0.69 -14.32 4.74
N TYR A 126 -0.71 -13.07 4.30
CA TYR A 126 -1.05 -12.68 2.93
C TYR A 126 -0.25 -13.46 1.86
N LYS A 127 1.02 -13.79 2.13
CA LYS A 127 1.85 -14.56 1.18
C LYS A 127 1.39 -16.02 0.99
N ASP A 128 0.61 -16.54 1.93
CA ASP A 128 0.13 -17.93 1.95
C ASP A 128 -1.37 -18.01 1.59
N GLN A 129 -1.98 -16.87 1.23
CA GLN A 129 -3.36 -16.79 0.75
C GLN A 129 -3.48 -17.20 -0.72
N ASP A 130 -4.72 -17.51 -1.12
CA ASP A 130 -5.11 -17.81 -2.51
C ASP A 130 -4.58 -16.78 -3.51
N GLU A 131 -3.94 -17.24 -4.59
CA GLU A 131 -3.25 -16.37 -5.55
C GLU A 131 -4.22 -15.46 -6.31
N ASP A 132 -5.36 -16.00 -6.76
CA ASP A 132 -6.33 -15.26 -7.56
C ASP A 132 -6.97 -14.14 -6.72
N ARG A 133 -7.31 -14.44 -5.46
CA ARG A 133 -7.82 -13.42 -4.52
C ARG A 133 -6.80 -12.33 -4.22
N ARG A 134 -5.52 -12.68 -4.18
CA ARG A 134 -4.44 -11.67 -3.99
C ARG A 134 -4.24 -10.80 -5.20
N GLU A 135 -4.32 -11.36 -6.41
CA GLU A 135 -4.23 -10.60 -7.65
C GLU A 135 -5.41 -9.63 -7.76
N TRP A 136 -6.63 -10.12 -7.53
CA TRP A 136 -7.82 -9.27 -7.51
C TRP A 136 -7.75 -8.15 -6.46
N LEU A 137 -7.25 -8.44 -5.25
CA LEU A 137 -7.06 -7.41 -4.23
C LEU A 137 -6.08 -6.31 -4.68
N LYS A 138 -5.04 -6.65 -5.44
CA LYS A 138 -4.10 -5.64 -5.99
C LYS A 138 -4.82 -4.76 -7.00
N ASP A 139 -5.65 -5.36 -7.85
CA ASP A 139 -6.37 -4.65 -8.90
C ASP A 139 -7.39 -3.67 -8.32
N ILE A 140 -8.22 -4.12 -7.36
CA ILE A 140 -9.21 -3.23 -6.70
C ILE A 140 -8.52 -2.14 -5.86
N LEU A 141 -7.39 -2.43 -5.21
CA LEU A 141 -6.59 -1.40 -4.52
C LEU A 141 -5.98 -0.37 -5.48
N ASN A 142 -5.59 -0.78 -6.69
CA ASN A 142 -5.10 0.13 -7.71
C ASN A 142 -6.22 0.98 -8.31
N PHE A 143 -7.42 0.41 -8.40
CA PHE A 143 -8.61 1.13 -8.83
C PHE A 143 -9.05 2.20 -7.83
N ARG A 144 -9.22 1.84 -6.55
CA ARG A 144 -9.69 2.77 -5.51
C ARG A 144 -8.64 3.82 -5.11
N PHE A 145 -7.36 3.45 -5.18
CA PHE A 145 -6.24 4.29 -4.76
C PHE A 145 -5.18 4.39 -5.86
N PRO A 146 -5.48 5.11 -6.96
CA PRO A 146 -4.54 5.25 -8.06
C PRO A 146 -3.28 6.00 -7.61
N THR A 147 -2.12 5.45 -7.98
CA THR A 147 -0.79 6.00 -7.67
C THR A 147 -0.11 6.45 -8.96
N ARG A 148 0.74 7.49 -8.88
CA ARG A 148 1.41 8.07 -10.06
C ARG A 148 2.71 7.35 -10.39
N THR A 149 3.40 6.88 -9.35
CA THR A 149 4.72 6.25 -9.48
C THR A 149 4.71 4.80 -9.02
N VAL A 150 5.63 4.01 -9.57
CA VAL A 150 5.82 2.60 -9.16
C VAL A 150 6.24 2.50 -7.70
N ALA A 151 6.98 3.49 -7.17
CA ALA A 151 7.40 3.54 -5.78
C ALA A 151 6.19 3.69 -4.84
N GLU A 152 5.28 4.60 -5.15
CA GLU A 152 4.03 4.78 -4.40
C GLU A 152 3.16 3.52 -4.45
N THR A 153 3.03 2.87 -5.61
CA THR A 153 2.31 1.59 -5.73
C THR A 153 2.91 0.53 -4.81
N LYS A 154 4.24 0.40 -4.79
CA LYS A 154 4.93 -0.58 -3.93
C LYS A 154 4.72 -0.27 -2.44
N SER A 155 4.87 0.99 -2.03
CA SER A 155 4.63 1.39 -0.63
C SER A 155 3.19 1.15 -0.22
N LYS A 156 2.22 1.54 -1.05
CA LYS A 156 0.79 1.29 -0.84
C LYS A 156 0.51 -0.20 -0.64
N MET A 157 1.04 -1.05 -1.52
CA MET A 157 0.88 -2.50 -1.39
C MET A 157 1.54 -3.03 -0.12
N SER A 158 2.71 -2.53 0.26
CA SER A 158 3.38 -2.92 1.50
C SER A 158 2.53 -2.58 2.74
N TYR A 159 1.92 -1.40 2.78
CA TYR A 159 1.02 -0.99 3.87
C TYR A 159 -0.24 -1.86 3.90
N ALA A 160 -0.87 -2.10 2.75
CA ALA A 160 -2.03 -2.99 2.62
C ALA A 160 -1.74 -4.41 3.11
N ILE A 161 -0.63 -5.02 2.66
CA ILE A 161 -0.20 -6.37 3.07
C ILE A 161 0.06 -6.42 4.57
N SER A 162 0.74 -5.42 5.11
CA SER A 162 0.99 -5.32 6.54
C SER A 162 -0.32 -5.24 7.33
N ALA A 163 -1.29 -4.47 6.86
CA ALA A 163 -2.60 -4.33 7.49
C ALA A 163 -3.42 -5.63 7.44
N ILE A 164 -3.37 -6.38 6.33
CA ILE A 164 -4.02 -7.69 6.20
C ILE A 164 -3.39 -8.71 7.15
N ASN A 165 -2.05 -8.75 7.23
CA ASN A 165 -1.35 -9.66 8.14
C ASN A 165 -1.69 -9.42 9.62
N LYS A 166 -2.06 -8.19 10.01
CA LYS A 166 -2.58 -7.91 11.36
C LYS A 166 -3.85 -8.72 11.67
N ASN A 167 -4.67 -9.08 10.67
CA ASN A 167 -5.83 -9.95 10.88
C ASN A 167 -5.42 -11.37 11.27
N ALA A 168 -4.37 -11.92 10.66
CA ALA A 168 -3.85 -13.24 11.02
C ALA A 168 -3.32 -13.28 12.45
N LEU A 169 -2.68 -12.20 12.91
CA LEU A 169 -2.13 -12.11 14.26
C LEU A 169 -3.22 -12.02 15.35
N LEU A 170 -4.37 -11.42 15.05
CA LEU A 170 -5.47 -11.26 16.01
C LEU A 170 -6.37 -12.50 16.13
N ASN A 171 -6.33 -13.39 15.15
CA ASN A 171 -7.17 -14.61 15.11
C ASN A 171 -6.37 -15.89 15.38
N ARG A 172 -5.21 -15.76 16.04
CA ARG A 172 -4.33 -16.86 16.43
C ARG A 172 -4.66 -17.41 17.81
#